data_AF-A0A0B4GTF1-F1
#
_entry.id   AF-A0A0B4GTF1-F1
#
_cell.length_a   1.000
_cell.length_b   1.000
_cell.length_c   1.000
_cell.angle_alpha   90.00
_cell.angle_beta   90.00
_cell.angle_gamma   90.00
#
_symmetry.space_group_name_H-M   'P 1'
#
loop_
_entity.id
_entity.type
_entity.pdbx_description
1 polymer ?
#
loop_
_entity_poly.entity_id
_entity_poly.type
_entity_poly.pdbx_seq_one_letter_code
_entity_poly.pdbx_strand_id
1 'polypeptide(L)'
;MTRGEGSQSKVHYKGKLDDYIIFVDDVGTYKKWMNHNSIPLVHFVSPLVVFQTHKQGAQGPYDAASKGILASEFGTEDSDEAIKKILMEGTIQTVEAS
;
A
#
# COMPACT_ATOMS: atom_id res chain seq x y z
N MET A 1 1.88 -14.41 27.08
CA MET A 1 1.40 -14.83 25.75
C MET A 1 0.06 -14.14 25.52
N THR A 2 -0.21 -13.38 24.46
CA THR A 2 0.34 -13.38 23.12
C THR A 2 0.63 -11.94 22.68
N ARG A 3 1.89 -11.77 22.30
CA ARG A 3 2.53 -10.60 21.74
C ARG A 3 1.69 -10.07 20.58
N GLY A 4 1.04 -8.92 20.74
CA GLY A 4 0.53 -8.12 19.63
C GLY A 4 1.71 -7.51 18.87
N GLU A 5 2.62 -8.34 18.38
CA GLU A 5 3.77 -7.94 17.59
C GLU A 5 3.29 -7.69 16.16
N GLY A 6 3.23 -6.41 15.82
CA GLY A 6 2.71 -5.87 14.56
C GLY A 6 3.35 -6.51 13.34
N SER A 7 2.69 -7.55 12.83
CA SER A 7 2.88 -8.01 11.45
C SER A 7 2.24 -6.97 10.53
N GLN A 8 2.94 -5.85 10.31
CA GLN A 8 2.48 -4.83 9.39
C GLN A 8 2.56 -5.41 7.98
N SER A 9 1.40 -5.60 7.36
CA SER A 9 1.31 -6.04 5.98
C SER A 9 1.35 -4.82 5.09
N LYS A 10 2.21 -4.83 4.08
CA LYS A 10 2.33 -3.74 3.13
C LYS A 10 2.31 -4.27 1.72
N VAL A 11 1.62 -3.58 0.82
CA VAL A 11 1.66 -3.89 -0.60
C VAL A 11 2.71 -3.01 -1.23
N HIS A 12 3.73 -3.61 -1.82
CA HIS A 12 4.79 -2.90 -2.54
C HIS A 12 4.54 -2.97 -4.03
N TYR A 13 4.54 -1.81 -4.66
CA TYR A 13 4.41 -1.61 -6.08
C TYR A 13 5.67 -0.95 -6.61
N LYS A 14 6.30 -1.58 -7.60
CA LYS A 14 7.46 -1.05 -8.28
C LYS A 14 6.99 -0.18 -9.44
N GLY A 15 7.04 1.15 -9.23
CA GLY A 15 6.73 2.12 -10.26
C GLY A 15 7.85 2.26 -11.30
N LYS A 16 7.73 3.28 -12.15
CA LYS A 16 8.72 3.56 -13.20
C LYS A 16 9.87 4.39 -12.66
N LEU A 17 9.54 5.42 -11.90
CA LEU A 17 10.50 6.35 -11.30
C LEU A 17 10.91 5.88 -9.90
N ASP A 18 9.92 5.51 -9.10
CA ASP A 18 10.06 5.21 -7.67
C ASP A 18 9.22 4.00 -7.25
N ASP A 19 9.50 3.52 -6.05
CA ASP A 19 8.82 2.41 -5.40
C ASP A 19 7.75 2.94 -4.43
N TYR A 20 6.54 2.41 -4.56
CA TYR A 20 5.36 2.81 -3.81
C TYR A 20 4.91 1.72 -2.88
N ILE A 21 4.46 2.07 -1.68
CA ILE A 21 3.90 1.12 -0.72
C ILE A 21 2.58 1.62 -0.15
N ILE A 22 1.71 0.66 0.17
CA ILE A 22 0.46 0.88 0.90
C ILE A 22 0.46 0.00 2.13
N PHE A 23 0.10 0.57 3.27
CA PHE A 23 -0.08 -0.18 4.51
C PHE A 23 -1.47 -0.79 4.55
N VAL A 24 -1.50 -2.11 4.71
CA VAL A 24 -2.71 -2.91 4.86
C VAL A 24 -2.78 -3.37 6.31
N ASP A 25 -3.82 -2.90 6.99
CA ASP A 25 -4.11 -3.27 8.37
C ASP A 25 -4.71 -4.69 8.44
N ASP A 26 -5.62 -5.02 7.52
CA ASP A 26 -6.31 -6.32 7.48
C ASP A 26 -6.16 -7.05 6.14
N VAL A 27 -5.23 -8.00 6.09
CA VAL A 27 -4.98 -8.84 4.90
C VAL A 27 -6.17 -9.72 4.55
N GLY A 28 -6.96 -10.13 5.54
CA GLY A 28 -8.16 -10.95 5.32
C GLY A 28 -9.19 -10.23 4.45
N THR A 29 -9.45 -8.98 4.77
CA THR A 29 -10.37 -8.09 4.05
C THR A 29 -9.81 -7.69 2.70
N TYR A 30 -8.50 -7.42 2.60
CA TYR A 30 -7.81 -7.22 1.32
C TYR A 30 -8.00 -8.42 0.36
N LYS A 31 -7.79 -9.65 0.84
CA LYS A 31 -8.00 -10.86 0.02
C LYS A 31 -9.45 -11.01 -0.44
N LYS A 32 -10.42 -10.68 0.41
CA LYS A 32 -11.84 -10.64 0.03
C LYS A 32 -12.11 -9.55 -1.01
N TRP A 33 -11.52 -8.37 -0.84
CA TRP A 33 -11.65 -7.25 -1.76
C TRP A 33 -11.12 -7.58 -3.15
N MET A 34 -9.98 -8.27 -3.25
CA MET A 34 -9.43 -8.76 -4.53
C MET A 34 -10.41 -9.65 -5.30
N ASN A 35 -11.30 -10.37 -4.61
CA ASN A 35 -12.35 -11.18 -5.23
C ASN A 35 -13.65 -10.38 -5.43
N HIS A 36 -13.94 -9.43 -4.53
CA HIS A 36 -15.16 -8.63 -4.49
C HIS A 36 -14.85 -7.16 -4.19
N ASN A 37 -14.77 -6.33 -5.22
CA ASN A 37 -14.42 -4.89 -5.15
C ASN A 37 -15.45 -3.99 -4.42
N SER A 38 -16.43 -4.56 -3.73
CA SER A 38 -17.50 -3.82 -3.02
C SER A 38 -17.09 -3.33 -1.64
N ILE A 39 -15.91 -3.73 -1.14
CA ILE A 39 -15.43 -3.34 0.20
C ILE A 39 -14.69 -2.00 0.11
N PRO A 40 -15.03 -0.99 0.93
CA PRO A 40 -14.31 0.28 0.95
C PRO A 40 -12.87 0.10 1.46
N LEU A 41 -11.90 0.78 0.83
CA LEU A 41 -10.48 0.68 1.18
C LEU A 41 -10.18 1.05 2.63
N VAL A 42 -10.91 2.02 3.18
CA VAL A 42 -10.81 2.45 4.59
C VAL A 42 -10.95 1.32 5.61
N HIS A 43 -11.59 0.20 5.25
CA HIS A 43 -11.78 -0.93 6.16
C HIS A 43 -10.50 -1.74 6.37
N PHE A 44 -9.53 -1.67 5.46
CA PHE A 44 -8.33 -2.51 5.51
C PHE A 44 -7.03 -1.76 5.13
N VAL A 45 -7.12 -0.51 4.67
CA VAL A 45 -5.99 0.37 4.38
C VAL A 45 -6.03 1.55 5.34
N SER A 46 -4.93 1.79 6.05
CA SER A 46 -4.81 2.93 6.94
C SER A 46 -3.34 3.36 7.09
N PRO A 47 -2.99 4.61 6.76
CA PRO A 47 -3.84 5.66 6.18
C PRO A 47 -4.10 5.43 4.67
N LEU A 48 -5.17 6.04 4.11
CA LEU A 48 -5.46 6.08 2.66
C LEU A 48 -4.51 7.02 1.91
N VAL A 49 -3.23 6.74 2.00
CA VAL A 49 -2.17 7.54 1.39
C VAL A 49 -1.21 6.59 0.71
N VAL A 50 -0.82 6.97 -0.51
CA VAL A 50 0.26 6.29 -1.23
C VAL A 50 1.58 6.77 -0.64
N PHE A 51 2.40 5.84 -0.18
CA PHE A 51 3.72 6.16 0.33
C PHE A 51 4.78 5.85 -0.72
N GLN A 52 5.76 6.73 -0.87
CA GLN A 52 6.94 6.53 -1.70
C GLN A 52 8.14 6.20 -0.82
N THR A 53 8.93 5.23 -1.24
CA THR A 53 10.09 4.73 -0.47
C THR A 53 11.41 5.38 -0.87
N HIS A 54 11.42 6.23 -1.90
CA HIS A 54 12.64 6.87 -2.43
C HIS A 54 13.75 5.87 -2.79
N LYS A 55 13.40 4.62 -3.08
CA LYS A 55 14.34 3.51 -3.30
C LYS A 55 15.26 3.24 -2.11
N GLN A 56 14.87 3.69 -0.90
CA GLN A 56 15.60 3.51 0.36
C GLN A 56 15.35 2.11 0.98
N GLY A 57 14.57 1.24 0.32
CA GLY A 57 14.27 -0.10 0.80
C GLY A 57 13.15 -0.13 1.85
N ALA A 58 13.13 -1.21 2.66
CA ALA A 58 12.01 -1.52 3.57
C ALA A 58 12.12 -0.88 4.97
N GLN A 59 13.23 -0.19 5.26
CA GLN A 59 13.53 0.45 6.54
C GLN A 59 14.01 1.88 6.28
N GLY A 60 13.08 2.80 6.11
CA GLY A 60 13.32 4.24 5.96
C GLY A 60 12.03 5.03 6.22
N PRO A 61 12.12 6.35 6.43
CA PRO A 61 10.94 7.18 6.45
C PRO A 61 10.23 7.07 5.09
N TYR A 62 8.92 6.91 5.14
CA TYR A 62 8.10 6.90 3.95
C TYR A 62 7.43 8.27 3.81
N ASP A 63 7.52 8.84 2.62
CA ASP A 63 6.90 10.12 2.31
C ASP A 63 5.56 9.88 1.60
N ALA A 64 4.60 10.77 1.82
CA ALA A 64 3.34 10.74 1.11
C ALA A 64 3.55 11.19 -0.35
N ALA A 65 3.14 10.36 -1.30
CA ALA A 65 3.19 10.71 -2.71
C ALA A 65 2.24 11.89 -2.99
N SER A 66 2.79 12.96 -3.56
CA SER A 66 2.01 14.13 -3.95
C SER A 66 1.18 13.85 -5.20
N LYS A 67 0.08 14.59 -5.40
CA LYS A 67 -0.79 14.44 -6.58
C LYS A 67 -0.04 14.47 -7.92
N GLY A 68 1.00 15.29 -8.05
CA GLY A 68 1.83 15.35 -9.26
C GLY A 68 2.62 14.06 -9.53
N ILE A 69 3.06 13.37 -8.49
CA ILE A 69 3.70 12.04 -8.58
C ILE A 69 2.66 11.01 -9.00
N LEU A 70 1.47 11.05 -8.37
CA LEU A 70 0.39 10.12 -8.72
C LEU A 70 -0.04 10.25 -10.18
N ALA A 71 -0.19 11.49 -10.67
CA ALA A 71 -0.56 11.77 -12.05
C ALA A 71 0.51 11.29 -13.04
N SER A 72 1.79 11.43 -12.68
CA SER A 72 2.91 11.04 -13.54
C SER A 72 3.12 9.52 -13.59
N GLU A 73 2.93 8.82 -12.46
CA GLU A 73 3.18 7.37 -12.36
C GLU A 73 1.94 6.53 -12.63
N PHE A 74 0.81 6.87 -12.03
CA PHE A 74 -0.44 6.12 -12.13
C PHE A 74 -1.40 6.68 -13.19
N GLY A 75 -1.15 7.89 -13.70
CA GLY A 75 -2.03 8.58 -14.64
C GLY A 75 -3.28 9.17 -13.98
N THR A 76 -3.30 9.29 -12.65
CA THR A 76 -4.44 9.81 -11.87
C THR A 76 -3.95 10.72 -10.76
N GLU A 77 -4.66 11.82 -10.50
CA GLU A 77 -4.44 12.67 -9.33
C GLU A 77 -5.21 12.18 -8.08
N ASP A 78 -6.05 11.17 -8.25
CA ASP A 78 -6.86 10.58 -7.20
C ASP A 78 -6.09 9.48 -6.46
N SER A 79 -5.92 9.67 -5.15
CA SER A 79 -5.20 8.73 -4.28
C SER A 79 -5.90 7.38 -4.20
N ASP A 80 -7.23 7.36 -4.15
CA ASP A 80 -8.02 6.13 -4.04
C ASP A 80 -7.81 5.23 -5.26
N GLU A 81 -7.87 5.81 -6.46
CA GLU A 81 -7.61 5.11 -7.72
C GLU A 81 -6.16 4.59 -7.78
N ALA A 82 -5.18 5.39 -7.32
CA ALA A 82 -3.79 4.95 -7.24
C ALA A 82 -3.62 3.79 -6.25
N ILE A 83 -4.27 3.86 -5.08
CA ILE A 83 -4.25 2.78 -4.07
C ILE A 83 -4.82 1.50 -4.68
N LYS A 84 -5.98 1.55 -5.35
CA LYS A 84 -6.57 0.36 -5.99
C LYS A 84 -5.62 -0.28 -7.00
N LYS A 85 -4.95 0.53 -7.84
CA LYS A 85 -3.94 0.01 -8.78
C LYS A 85 -2.78 -0.68 -8.05
N ILE A 86 -2.22 -0.03 -7.04
CA ILE A 86 -1.14 -0.60 -6.23
C ILE A 86 -1.58 -1.90 -5.55
N LEU A 87 -2.80 -1.95 -5.03
CA LEU A 87 -3.35 -3.15 -4.42
C LEU A 87 -3.55 -4.28 -5.43
N MET A 88 -3.96 -3.98 -6.66
CA MET A 88 -4.20 -5.00 -7.70
C MET A 88 -2.92 -5.48 -8.38
N GLU A 89 -1.97 -4.58 -8.64
CA GLU A 89 -0.74 -4.87 -9.39
C GLU A 89 0.49 -5.08 -8.49
N GLY A 90 0.41 -4.66 -7.24
CA GLY A 90 1.49 -4.75 -6.27
C GLY A 90 1.60 -6.13 -5.64
N THR A 91 2.69 -6.30 -4.88
CA THR A 91 3.00 -7.55 -4.17
C THR A 91 2.86 -7.32 -2.67
N ILE A 92 2.05 -8.15 -2.01
CA ILE A 92 1.94 -8.12 -0.55
C ILE A 92 3.23 -8.64 0.09
N GLN A 93 3.79 -7.84 0.98
CA GLN A 93 4.93 -8.16 1.81
C GLN A 93 4.47 -8.15 3.27
N THR A 94 4.46 -9.33 3.89
CA THR A 94 4.22 -9.49 5.31
C THR A 94 5.57 -9.49 6.01
N VAL A 95 5.81 -8.51 6.87
CA VAL A 95 7.00 -8.53 7.73
C VAL A 95 6.65 -9.34 8.97
N GLU A 96 7.00 -10.62 8.96
CA GLU A 96 6.98 -11.44 10.17
C GLU A 96 8.27 -11.13 10.94
N ALA A 97 8.16 -10.49 12.10
CA ALA A 97 9.28 -10.32 13.01
C ALA A 97 9.72 -11.71 13.49
N SER A 98 10.81 -12.24 12.92
CA SER A 98 11.43 -13.51 13.33
C SER A 98 12.21 -13.35 14.62
#